data_AF-A0A954SJY0-F1
#
_entry.id   AF-A0A954SJY0-F1
#
_cell.length_a   1.000
_cell.length_b   1.000
_cell.length_c   1.000
_cell.angle_alpha   90.00
_cell.angle_beta   90.00
_cell.angle_gamma   90.00
#
_symmetry.space_group_name_H-M   'P 1'
#
loop_
_entity.id
_entity.type
_entity.pdbx_description
1 polymer ?
#
loop_
_entity_poly.entity_id
_entity_poly.type
_entity_poly.pdbx_seq_one_letter_code
_entity_poly.pdbx_strand_id
1 'polypeptide(L)'
;MKNLSILLSLIVSMGAMSQQSWGQEPLPQYFIAFRTTQPKTLEFDDRGKAQAHAQALRTLGVTPQLEDHAGHLDITYAQPRWTLLTVASDELVHQWEGWLKKSGFQTLHGDGAEHGDHDHGHGISGHLHEEHSAGDGHAHHHDSGEIVVFRAPQWMTSHDDGNIASVQDLVVICKALGCQVREETHGGHADVRFRCPDWRHVECGSHAEAESLAVWLKKLGFEARHEDEEDHSPVPNGRLQPIR
;
A
#
# COMPACT_ATOMS: atom_id res chain seq x y z
N MET A 1 -23.27 3.13 -8.67
CA MET A 1 -22.24 2.26 -8.06
C MET A 1 -22.60 0.81 -8.37
N LYS A 2 -22.15 0.29 -9.51
CA LYS A 2 -22.26 -1.13 -9.84
C LYS A 2 -20.98 -1.80 -9.32
N ASN A 3 -21.15 -2.96 -8.68
CA ASN A 3 -20.12 -3.93 -8.30
C ASN A 3 -19.38 -3.69 -6.97
N LEU A 4 -20.10 -3.80 -5.85
CA LEU A 4 -19.51 -4.32 -4.61
C LEU A 4 -19.97 -5.77 -4.44
N SER A 5 -19.53 -6.63 -5.36
CA SER A 5 -19.69 -8.09 -5.26
C SER A 5 -18.29 -8.68 -5.10
N ILE A 6 -17.59 -8.24 -4.06
CA ILE A 6 -16.34 -8.86 -3.62
C ILE A 6 -16.76 -10.08 -2.81
N LEU A 7 -16.99 -11.18 -3.52
CA LEU A 7 -17.24 -12.47 -2.91
C LEU A 7 -15.98 -12.91 -2.16
N LEU A 8 -16.21 -13.19 -0.89
CA LEU A 8 -15.29 -13.68 0.12
C LEU A 8 -14.57 -14.96 -0.37
N SER A 9 -13.26 -14.87 -0.57
CA SER A 9 -12.36 -16.02 -0.42
C SER A 9 -11.19 -15.57 0.45
N LEU A 10 -11.50 -15.22 1.71
CA LEU A 10 -10.47 -15.18 2.74
C LEU A 10 -10.15 -16.62 3.13
N ILE A 11 -8.96 -17.08 2.76
CA ILE A 11 -8.39 -18.30 3.34
C ILE A 11 -7.83 -17.92 4.71
N VAL A 12 -8.62 -18.10 5.77
CA VAL A 12 -8.10 -18.10 7.14
C VAL A 12 -7.55 -19.50 7.41
N SER A 13 -6.26 -19.70 7.13
CA SER A 13 -5.58 -20.97 7.45
C SER A 13 -5.30 -21.04 8.96
N MET A 14 -6.14 -21.77 9.70
CA MET A 14 -5.78 -22.29 11.03
C MET A 14 -4.91 -23.54 10.83
N GLY A 15 -3.61 -23.43 11.15
CA GLY A 15 -2.63 -24.47 10.92
C GLY A 15 -2.84 -25.70 11.79
N ALA A 16 -3.21 -26.82 11.15
CA ALA A 16 -2.78 -28.15 11.58
C ALA A 16 -1.49 -28.47 10.80
N MET A 17 -0.36 -28.54 11.50
CA MET A 17 0.90 -28.98 10.92
C MET A 17 0.85 -30.48 10.65
N SER A 18 0.86 -30.87 9.37
CA SER A 18 1.66 -31.99 8.83
C SER A 18 1.24 -32.31 7.40
N GLN A 19 2.12 -32.01 6.44
CA GLN A 19 2.56 -32.88 5.34
C GLN A 19 3.33 -32.02 4.32
N GLN A 20 4.61 -32.33 4.13
CA GLN A 20 5.45 -31.76 3.08
C GLN A 20 4.92 -32.20 1.71
N SER A 21 4.19 -31.31 1.04
CA SER A 21 3.93 -31.41 -0.40
C SER A 21 5.16 -30.89 -1.15
N TRP A 22 5.76 -31.77 -1.94
CA TRP A 22 6.83 -31.40 -2.87
C TRP A 22 6.18 -31.01 -4.20
N GLY A 23 6.39 -29.78 -4.68
CA GLY A 23 6.18 -29.43 -6.09
C GLY A 23 5.18 -28.31 -6.43
N GLN A 24 4.66 -27.55 -5.47
CA GLN A 24 4.04 -26.25 -5.77
C GLN A 24 4.95 -25.17 -5.21
N GLU A 25 5.54 -24.36 -6.10
CA GLU A 25 6.12 -23.10 -5.66
C GLU A 25 5.01 -22.31 -4.95
N PRO A 26 5.28 -21.70 -3.79
CA PRO A 26 4.28 -20.91 -3.10
C PRO A 26 3.79 -19.83 -4.08
N LEU A 27 2.46 -19.77 -4.28
CA LEU A 27 1.86 -18.73 -5.10
C LEU A 27 2.37 -17.36 -4.63
N PRO A 28 2.61 -16.41 -5.56
CA PRO A 28 3.00 -15.07 -5.18
C PRO A 28 1.96 -14.53 -4.20
N GLN A 29 2.42 -14.16 -3.01
CA GLN A 29 1.57 -13.54 -2.00
C GLN A 29 1.69 -12.04 -2.17
N TYR A 30 0.57 -11.42 -2.47
CA TYR A 30 0.48 -9.97 -2.58
C TYR A 30 -0.01 -9.42 -1.25
N PHE A 31 0.66 -8.38 -0.78
CA PHE A 31 0.48 -7.86 0.56
C PHE A 31 0.20 -6.36 0.52
N ILE A 32 -0.75 -5.95 1.34
CA ILE A 32 -0.96 -4.55 1.69
C ILE A 32 -1.01 -4.43 3.21
N ALA A 33 -0.20 -3.53 3.74
CA ALA A 33 -0.31 -3.13 5.14
C ALA A 33 -1.23 -1.91 5.24
N PHE A 34 -2.06 -1.87 6.26
CA PHE A 34 -2.95 -0.73 6.51
C PHE A 34 -3.03 -0.38 8.01
N ARG A 35 -3.30 0.90 8.30
CA ARG A 35 -3.59 1.39 9.66
C ARG A 35 -4.37 2.70 9.63
N THR A 36 -4.97 3.06 10.75
CA THR A 36 -5.41 4.44 11.04
C THR A 36 -5.11 4.75 12.52
N THR A 37 -4.18 5.68 12.74
CA THR A 37 -3.65 6.02 14.08
C THR A 37 -4.64 6.83 14.91
N GLN A 38 -5.53 7.56 14.25
CA GLN A 38 -6.60 8.32 14.87
C GLN A 38 -7.96 7.70 14.50
N PRO A 39 -8.97 7.79 15.38
CA PRO A 39 -10.33 7.41 15.03
C PRO A 39 -10.80 8.15 13.79
N LYS A 40 -11.40 7.43 12.86
CA LYS A 40 -12.04 7.96 11.66
C LYS A 40 -13.54 7.74 11.75
N THR A 41 -14.31 8.79 11.52
CA THR A 41 -15.77 8.74 11.41
C THR A 41 -16.18 9.01 9.97
N LEU A 42 -17.03 8.14 9.42
CA LEU A 42 -17.66 8.28 8.11
C LEU A 42 -19.17 8.31 8.28
N GLU A 43 -19.83 9.31 7.68
CA GLU A 43 -21.28 9.47 7.68
C GLU A 43 -21.88 8.82 6.43
N PHE A 44 -22.99 8.10 6.61
CA PHE A 44 -23.72 7.45 5.53
C PHE A 44 -25.22 7.76 5.59
N ASP A 45 -25.75 8.43 4.58
CA ASP A 45 -27.20 8.61 4.40
C ASP A 45 -27.93 7.30 4.04
N ASP A 46 -27.18 6.29 3.57
CA ASP A 46 -27.69 5.00 3.14
C ASP A 46 -27.26 3.91 4.13
N ARG A 47 -28.22 3.43 4.93
CA ARG A 47 -27.99 2.36 5.93
C ARG A 47 -27.42 1.07 5.32
N GLY A 48 -27.80 0.73 4.09
CA GLY A 48 -27.29 -0.47 3.41
C GLY A 48 -25.80 -0.33 3.09
N LYS A 49 -25.38 0.83 2.58
CA LYS A 49 -23.95 1.13 2.35
C LYS A 49 -23.16 1.17 3.64
N ALA A 50 -23.73 1.77 4.68
CA ALA A 50 -23.10 1.83 6.00
C ALA A 50 -22.85 0.42 6.56
N GLN A 51 -23.86 -0.46 6.50
CA GLN A 51 -23.73 -1.85 6.93
C GLN A 51 -22.70 -2.63 6.10
N ALA A 52 -22.69 -2.44 4.78
CA ALA A 52 -21.68 -3.06 3.91
C ALA A 52 -20.25 -2.59 4.26
N HIS A 53 -20.07 -1.29 4.53
CA HIS A 53 -18.79 -0.73 4.95
C HIS A 53 -18.36 -1.29 6.31
N ALA A 54 -19.26 -1.32 7.30
CA ALA A 54 -18.98 -1.93 8.60
C ALA A 54 -18.63 -3.42 8.48
N GLN A 55 -19.27 -4.16 7.57
CA GLN A 55 -18.95 -5.55 7.32
C GLN A 55 -17.54 -5.72 6.73
N ALA A 56 -17.17 -4.88 5.76
CA ALA A 56 -15.81 -4.88 5.20
C ALA A 56 -14.75 -4.62 6.28
N LEU A 57 -14.99 -3.65 7.17
CA LEU A 57 -14.11 -3.37 8.32
C LEU A 57 -13.96 -4.59 9.24
N ARG A 58 -15.07 -5.27 9.57
CA ARG A 58 -15.04 -6.50 10.38
C ARG A 58 -14.27 -7.63 9.71
N THR A 59 -14.39 -7.76 8.39
CA THR A 59 -13.62 -8.73 7.60
C THR A 59 -12.12 -8.45 7.67
N LEU A 60 -11.72 -7.19 7.78
CA LEU A 60 -10.33 -6.76 8.00
C LEU A 60 -9.88 -6.90 9.47
N GLY A 61 -10.74 -7.39 10.37
CA GLY A 61 -10.48 -7.48 11.81
C GLY A 61 -10.59 -6.15 12.55
N VAL A 62 -11.06 -5.08 11.89
CA VAL A 62 -11.32 -3.77 12.50
C VAL A 62 -12.70 -3.81 13.16
N THR A 63 -12.81 -3.26 14.37
CA THR A 63 -14.09 -3.21 15.10
C THR A 63 -14.76 -1.83 14.92
N PRO A 64 -15.77 -1.69 14.04
CA PRO A 64 -16.48 -0.44 13.87
C PRO A 64 -17.53 -0.22 14.96
N GLN A 65 -17.69 1.04 15.37
CA GLN A 65 -18.78 1.56 16.17
C GLN A 65 -19.79 2.21 15.23
N LEU A 66 -21.07 1.87 15.37
CA LEU A 66 -22.16 2.38 14.55
C LEU A 66 -23.05 3.25 15.42
N GLU A 67 -23.34 4.46 14.98
CA GLU A 67 -24.26 5.37 15.65
C GLU A 67 -25.32 5.86 14.66
N ASP A 68 -26.59 5.89 15.10
CA ASP A 68 -27.73 6.25 14.27
C ASP A 68 -28.27 7.60 14.71
N HIS A 69 -28.13 8.61 13.85
CA HIS A 69 -28.49 9.98 14.15
C HIS A 69 -29.27 10.59 12.99
N ALA A 70 -30.39 11.26 13.29
CA ALA A 70 -31.09 12.17 12.39
C ALA A 70 -31.34 11.71 10.93
N GLY A 71 -31.35 10.41 10.65
CA GLY A 71 -31.58 9.85 9.32
C GLY A 71 -30.35 9.27 8.61
N HIS A 72 -29.13 9.49 9.12
CA HIS A 72 -27.89 8.87 8.66
C HIS A 72 -27.31 7.90 9.69
N LEU A 73 -26.32 7.13 9.27
CA LEU A 73 -25.54 6.23 10.12
C LEU A 73 -24.07 6.63 10.09
N ASP A 74 -23.51 6.91 11.26
CA ASP A 74 -22.09 7.16 11.43
C ASP A 74 -21.35 5.87 11.75
N ILE A 75 -20.19 5.71 11.13
CA ILE A 75 -19.28 4.60 11.40
C ILE A 75 -17.96 5.18 11.90
N THR A 76 -17.63 4.90 13.15
CA THR A 76 -16.36 5.27 13.77
C THR A 76 -15.48 4.05 13.96
N TYR A 77 -14.23 4.12 13.54
CA TYR A 77 -13.28 3.02 13.71
C TYR A 77 -11.83 3.51 13.84
N ALA A 78 -10.98 2.66 14.42
CA ALA A 78 -9.54 2.89 14.50
C ALA A 78 -8.78 1.57 14.31
N GLN A 79 -7.58 1.64 13.76
CA GLN A 79 -6.66 0.51 13.63
C GLN A 79 -5.24 1.05 13.83
N PRO A 80 -4.81 1.34 15.07
CA PRO A 80 -3.54 2.06 15.30
C PRO A 80 -2.31 1.24 14.95
N ARG A 81 -2.45 -0.08 14.96
CA ARG A 81 -1.43 -1.08 14.62
C ARG A 81 -1.41 -1.34 13.13
N TRP A 82 -0.23 -1.56 12.55
CA TRP A 82 -0.16 -2.04 11.17
C TRP A 82 -0.76 -3.44 11.08
N THR A 83 -1.65 -3.62 10.10
CA THR A 83 -2.32 -4.90 9.85
C THR A 83 -2.02 -5.33 8.44
N LEU A 84 -1.64 -6.60 8.26
CA LEU A 84 -1.31 -7.17 6.96
C LEU A 84 -2.54 -7.82 6.35
N LEU A 85 -2.89 -7.43 5.13
CA LEU A 85 -3.86 -8.12 4.29
C LEU A 85 -3.11 -8.84 3.17
N THR A 86 -3.33 -10.16 3.07
CA THR A 86 -2.84 -10.98 1.95
C THR A 86 -3.97 -11.18 0.95
N VAL A 87 -3.68 -10.94 -0.33
CA VAL A 87 -4.64 -11.13 -1.42
C VAL A 87 -4.06 -12.01 -2.53
N ALA A 88 -4.94 -12.53 -3.38
CA ALA A 88 -4.61 -13.54 -4.38
C ALA A 88 -3.92 -12.98 -5.64
N SER A 89 -4.02 -11.67 -5.87
CA SER A 89 -3.46 -11.02 -7.06
C SER A 89 -3.08 -9.57 -6.79
N ASP A 90 -2.19 -9.07 -7.63
CA ASP A 90 -1.76 -7.69 -7.72
C ASP A 90 -2.96 -6.73 -7.93
N GLU A 91 -3.82 -7.04 -8.89
CA GLU A 91 -5.04 -6.26 -9.16
C GLU A 91 -5.91 -6.10 -7.91
N LEU A 92 -6.03 -7.16 -7.09
CA LEU A 92 -6.78 -7.07 -5.85
C LEU A 92 -6.08 -6.18 -4.83
N VAL A 93 -4.75 -6.11 -4.79
CA VAL A 93 -4.06 -5.16 -3.91
C VAL A 93 -4.46 -3.74 -4.27
N HIS A 94 -4.39 -3.35 -5.54
CA HIS A 94 -4.72 -1.99 -5.96
C HIS A 94 -6.18 -1.65 -5.67
N GLN A 95 -7.09 -2.60 -5.88
CA GLN A 95 -8.51 -2.44 -5.51
C GLN A 95 -8.69 -2.23 -4.00
N TRP A 96 -8.02 -3.04 -3.17
CA TRP A 96 -8.06 -2.90 -1.72
C TRP A 96 -7.39 -1.62 -1.25
N GLU A 97 -6.26 -1.23 -1.85
CA GLU A 97 -5.55 -0.01 -1.53
C GLU A 97 -6.43 1.21 -1.80
N GLY A 98 -7.03 1.29 -2.98
CA GLY A 98 -7.94 2.36 -3.34
C GLY A 98 -9.13 2.45 -2.39
N TRP A 99 -9.69 1.31 -1.96
CA TRP A 99 -10.77 1.30 -0.97
C TRP A 99 -10.30 1.74 0.43
N LEU A 100 -9.14 1.26 0.88
CA LEU A 100 -8.56 1.59 2.19
C LEU A 100 -8.22 3.08 2.28
N LYS A 101 -7.52 3.63 1.27
CA LYS A 101 -7.21 5.07 1.16
C LYS A 101 -8.49 5.91 1.20
N LYS A 102 -9.51 5.56 0.40
CA LYS A 102 -10.82 6.25 0.39
C LYS A 102 -11.56 6.17 1.73
N SER A 103 -11.36 5.09 2.47
CA SER A 103 -11.95 4.91 3.80
C SER A 103 -11.21 5.76 4.85
N GLY A 104 -9.97 6.16 4.59
CA GLY A 104 -9.15 6.98 5.49
C GLY A 104 -8.04 6.21 6.19
N PHE A 105 -7.71 5.02 5.72
CA PHE A 105 -6.52 4.30 6.17
C PHE A 105 -5.27 4.83 5.46
N GLN A 106 -4.15 4.79 6.18
CA GLN A 106 -2.82 4.78 5.59
C GLN A 106 -2.55 3.38 5.06
N THR A 107 -1.93 3.29 3.88
CA THR A 107 -1.56 2.01 3.26
C THR A 107 -0.08 1.97 2.94
N LEU A 108 0.47 0.76 2.86
CA LEU A 108 1.79 0.49 2.31
C LEU A 108 1.71 -0.74 1.43
N HIS A 109 2.17 -0.59 0.19
CA HIS A 109 2.32 -1.65 -0.79
C HIS A 109 3.60 -1.39 -1.58
N GLY A 110 4.51 -2.38 -1.63
CA GLY A 110 5.78 -2.27 -2.32
C GLY A 110 5.76 -2.96 -3.69
N ASP A 111 5.64 -2.17 -4.74
CA ASP A 111 5.57 -2.63 -6.11
C ASP A 111 6.95 -2.91 -6.72
N GLY A 112 7.02 -3.91 -7.60
CA GLY A 112 8.25 -4.19 -8.34
C GLY A 112 8.58 -3.08 -9.34
N ALA A 113 9.86 -2.83 -9.60
CA ALA A 113 10.29 -1.82 -10.59
C ALA A 113 9.75 -2.05 -12.02
N GLU A 114 9.30 -3.26 -12.35
CA GLU A 114 8.78 -3.61 -13.68
C GLU A 114 7.32 -3.19 -13.91
N HIS A 115 6.63 -2.67 -12.89
CA HIS A 115 5.22 -2.25 -12.99
C HIS A 115 5.03 -0.75 -13.30
N GLY A 116 6.11 0.01 -13.42
CA GLY A 116 6.08 1.49 -13.59
C GLY A 116 5.66 2.00 -14.97
N ASP A 117 5.14 1.15 -15.87
CA ASP A 117 4.80 1.53 -17.25
C ASP A 117 3.35 1.19 -17.62
N HIS A 118 2.46 1.17 -16.63
CA HIS A 118 1.04 1.37 -16.92
C HIS A 118 0.78 2.86 -17.12
N ASP A 119 1.31 3.36 -18.24
CA ASP A 119 0.70 4.44 -18.98
C ASP A 119 -0.81 4.15 -19.00
N HIS A 120 -1.58 4.97 -18.28
CA HIS A 120 -3.01 5.13 -18.54
C HIS A 120 -3.16 5.84 -19.88
N GLY A 121 -2.61 5.22 -20.93
CA GLY A 121 -2.83 5.54 -22.30
C GLY A 121 -4.30 5.30 -22.54
N HIS A 122 -5.06 6.39 -22.47
CA HIS A 122 -6.35 6.50 -23.12
C HIS A 122 -6.14 6.31 -24.62
N GLY A 123 -5.98 5.05 -25.03
CA GLY A 123 -6.08 4.59 -26.39
C GLY A 123 -7.52 4.67 -26.87
N ILE A 124 -8.10 5.87 -26.89
CA ILE A 124 -9.35 6.14 -27.61
C ILE A 124 -8.95 6.40 -29.07
N SER A 125 -8.63 5.32 -29.77
CA SER A 125 -8.56 5.34 -31.23
C SER A 125 -9.98 5.46 -31.79
N GLY A 126 -10.36 6.69 -32.10
CA GLY A 126 -11.13 7.07 -33.28
C GLY A 126 -12.50 6.42 -33.50
N HIS A 127 -13.53 6.98 -32.88
CA HIS A 127 -14.84 7.10 -33.54
C HIS A 127 -15.32 8.55 -33.47
N LEU A 128 -15.26 9.22 -34.62
CA LEU A 128 -15.88 10.51 -34.87
C LEU A 128 -17.40 10.37 -34.69
N HIS A 129 -17.95 11.11 -33.73
CA HIS A 129 -19.35 11.54 -33.80
C HIS A 129 -19.46 12.99 -33.33
N GLU A 130 -20.05 13.78 -34.22
CA GLU A 130 -20.34 15.20 -34.10
C GLU A 130 -21.09 15.57 -32.81
N GLU A 131 -20.49 16.53 -32.11
CA GLU A 131 -21.10 17.75 -31.57
C GLU A 131 -22.47 17.62 -30.88
N HIS A 132 -22.45 17.54 -29.55
CA HIS A 132 -23.46 18.21 -28.71
C HIS A 132 -22.85 18.70 -27.38
N SER A 133 -22.54 20.00 -27.38
CA SER A 133 -22.78 21.02 -26.35
C SER A 133 -22.99 20.63 -24.87
N ALA A 134 -22.20 21.34 -24.04
CA ALA A 134 -22.44 21.78 -22.66
C ALA A 134 -22.31 20.76 -21.51
N GLY A 135 -21.33 21.01 -20.65
CA GLY A 135 -21.33 20.54 -19.25
C GLY A 135 -19.97 20.06 -18.77
N ASP A 136 -19.55 20.60 -17.63
CA ASP A 136 -18.48 20.13 -16.76
C ASP A 136 -17.05 20.07 -17.33
N GLY A 137 -16.31 21.14 -17.04
CA GLY A 137 -14.87 21.07 -16.88
C GLY A 137 -14.54 20.14 -15.71
N HIS A 138 -14.47 18.84 -15.98
CA HIS A 138 -13.76 17.90 -15.14
C HIS A 138 -12.28 18.27 -15.17
N ALA A 139 -11.87 19.08 -14.21
CA ALA A 139 -10.48 19.16 -13.82
C ALA A 139 -10.04 17.76 -13.41
N HIS A 140 -9.36 17.06 -14.32
CA HIS A 140 -8.54 15.91 -13.99
C HIS A 140 -7.40 16.46 -13.15
N HIS A 141 -7.62 16.59 -11.84
CA HIS A 141 -6.53 16.61 -10.88
C HIS A 141 -5.86 15.24 -11.04
N HIS A 142 -4.86 15.19 -11.91
CA HIS A 142 -3.79 14.23 -11.74
C HIS A 142 -3.17 14.59 -10.39
N ASP A 143 -3.57 13.88 -9.34
CA ASP A 143 -2.63 13.65 -8.24
C ASP A 143 -1.42 13.01 -8.92
N SER A 144 -0.41 13.82 -9.22
CA SER A 144 0.93 13.34 -9.55
C SER A 144 1.40 12.58 -8.32
N GLY A 145 1.09 11.29 -8.27
CA GLY A 145 1.42 10.43 -7.15
C GLY A 145 2.92 10.49 -6.90
N GLU A 146 3.32 10.81 -5.68
CA GLU A 146 4.73 10.92 -5.34
C GLU A 146 5.27 9.51 -5.12
N ILE A 147 6.40 9.18 -5.74
CA ILE A 147 6.93 7.81 -5.71
C ILE A 147 8.19 7.77 -4.85
N VAL A 148 8.23 6.84 -3.89
CA VAL A 148 9.45 6.49 -3.17
C VAL A 148 9.98 5.18 -3.70
N VAL A 149 11.13 5.20 -4.36
CA VAL A 149 11.84 3.98 -4.77
C VAL A 149 12.89 3.60 -3.74
N PHE A 150 13.00 2.30 -3.46
CA PHE A 150 13.84 1.79 -2.38
C PHE A 150 14.38 0.38 -2.64
N ARG A 151 15.49 0.04 -1.97
CA ARG A 151 15.98 -1.33 -1.83
C ARG A 151 16.86 -1.48 -0.58
N ALA A 152 17.08 -2.72 -0.16
CA ALA A 152 18.02 -3.10 0.89
C ALA A 152 18.73 -4.40 0.47
N PRO A 153 19.84 -4.32 -0.31
CA PRO A 153 20.44 -5.50 -0.92
C PRO A 153 21.05 -6.48 0.08
N GLN A 154 21.49 -5.96 1.24
CA GLN A 154 22.07 -6.75 2.32
C GLN A 154 21.04 -7.04 3.41
N TRP A 155 21.23 -8.13 4.15
CA TRP A 155 20.43 -8.41 5.34
C TRP A 155 20.70 -7.36 6.42
N MET A 156 19.64 -6.72 6.86
CA MET A 156 19.63 -5.77 7.97
C MET A 156 18.98 -6.45 9.18
N THR A 157 19.42 -6.09 10.38
CA THR A 157 18.86 -6.60 11.62
C THR A 157 18.32 -5.43 12.42
N SER A 158 17.04 -5.50 12.78
CA SER A 158 16.47 -4.63 13.81
C SER A 158 16.44 -5.41 15.11
N HIS A 159 17.25 -4.96 16.07
CA HIS A 159 17.18 -5.41 17.45
C HIS A 159 16.16 -4.53 18.16
N ASP A 160 15.22 -5.14 18.86
CA ASP A 160 14.27 -4.42 19.69
C ASP A 160 14.69 -4.52 21.16
N ASP A 161 14.76 -3.37 21.81
CA ASP A 161 15.12 -3.16 23.21
C ASP A 161 13.97 -3.47 24.20
N GLY A 162 12.95 -4.20 23.75
CA GLY A 162 11.90 -4.79 24.58
C GLY A 162 10.46 -4.37 24.22
N ASN A 163 10.22 -3.72 23.09
CA ASN A 163 8.90 -3.35 22.60
C ASN A 163 8.42 -4.26 21.45
N ILE A 164 7.96 -5.47 21.81
CA ILE A 164 7.49 -6.52 20.88
C ILE A 164 6.42 -6.02 19.89
N ALA A 165 5.63 -5.02 20.28
CA ALA A 165 4.63 -4.41 19.40
C ALA A 165 5.32 -3.77 18.18
N SER A 166 6.42 -3.04 18.37
CA SER A 166 7.16 -2.41 17.27
C SER A 166 7.79 -3.42 16.31
N VAL A 167 8.25 -4.56 16.82
CA VAL A 167 8.78 -5.68 16.02
C VAL A 167 7.74 -6.27 15.08
N GLN A 168 6.55 -6.55 15.59
CA GLN A 168 5.47 -7.11 14.78
C GLN A 168 5.00 -6.13 13.70
N ASP A 169 4.93 -4.83 14.02
CA ASP A 169 4.63 -3.81 13.01
C ASP A 169 5.74 -3.76 11.95
N LEU A 170 7.01 -3.85 12.33
CA LEU A 170 8.13 -3.88 11.39
C LEU A 170 8.04 -5.10 10.46
N VAL A 171 7.72 -6.30 10.98
CA VAL A 171 7.51 -7.50 10.15
C VAL A 171 6.40 -7.28 9.14
N VAL A 172 5.26 -6.71 9.58
CA VAL A 172 4.12 -6.40 8.70
C VAL A 172 4.52 -5.40 7.62
N ILE A 173 5.18 -4.30 7.98
CA ILE A 173 5.62 -3.28 7.03
C ILE A 173 6.62 -3.88 6.04
N CYS A 174 7.64 -4.61 6.50
CA CYS A 174 8.64 -5.21 5.63
C CYS A 174 8.01 -6.20 4.64
N LYS A 175 7.05 -7.03 5.07
CA LYS A 175 6.31 -7.92 4.17
C LYS A 175 5.51 -7.13 3.12
N ALA A 176 4.81 -6.08 3.52
CA ALA A 176 4.04 -5.23 2.62
C ALA A 176 4.92 -4.47 1.61
N LEU A 177 6.12 -4.07 2.02
CA LEU A 177 7.16 -3.52 1.14
C LEU A 177 7.81 -4.58 0.23
N GLY A 178 7.37 -5.84 0.27
CA GLY A 178 7.93 -6.92 -0.54
C GLY A 178 9.34 -7.37 -0.11
N CYS A 179 9.75 -7.07 1.12
CA CYS A 179 11.01 -7.54 1.67
C CYS A 179 10.95 -9.03 2.00
N GLN A 180 12.11 -9.68 1.90
CA GLN A 180 12.34 -10.97 2.54
C GLN A 180 12.53 -10.74 4.04
N VAL A 181 11.79 -11.44 4.89
CA VAL A 181 11.81 -11.27 6.35
C VAL A 181 12.11 -12.60 7.04
N ARG A 182 12.93 -12.56 8.09
CA ARG A 182 13.24 -13.67 9.00
C ARG A 182 13.09 -13.18 10.43
N GLU A 183 12.42 -13.97 11.25
CA GLU A 183 12.26 -13.72 12.68
C GLU A 183 13.13 -14.74 13.43
N GLU A 184 14.00 -14.25 14.32
CA GLU A 184 14.90 -15.09 15.10
C GLU A 184 14.68 -14.81 16.59
N THR A 185 14.17 -15.78 17.33
CA THR A 185 14.02 -15.68 18.80
C THR A 185 15.23 -16.27 19.49
N HIS A 186 15.91 -15.47 20.31
CA HIS A 186 17.00 -15.95 21.14
C HIS A 186 17.07 -15.17 22.45
N GLY A 187 17.53 -15.81 23.53
CA GLY A 187 17.73 -15.13 24.82
C GLY A 187 16.50 -14.41 25.40
N GLY A 188 15.27 -14.79 25.01
CA GLY A 188 14.03 -14.18 25.47
C GLY A 188 13.57 -12.92 24.70
N HIS A 189 14.25 -12.54 23.62
CA HIS A 189 13.85 -11.46 22.72
C HIS A 189 13.76 -11.95 21.26
N ALA A 190 13.09 -11.17 20.41
CA ALA A 190 12.91 -11.47 18.99
C ALA A 190 13.65 -10.43 18.15
N ASP A 191 14.54 -10.90 17.28
CA ASP A 191 15.19 -10.08 16.27
C ASP A 191 14.47 -10.25 14.94
N VAL A 192 14.39 -9.15 14.17
CA VAL A 192 13.89 -9.19 12.81
C VAL A 192 15.04 -8.93 11.86
N ARG A 193 15.27 -9.85 10.94
CA ARG A 193 16.19 -9.67 9.83
C ARG A 193 15.39 -9.51 8.54
N PHE A 194 15.73 -8.51 7.75
CA PHE A 194 15.05 -8.27 6.49
C PHE A 194 15.99 -7.75 5.42
N ARG A 195 15.61 -7.97 4.16
CA ARG A 195 16.27 -7.40 2.98
C ARG A 195 15.30 -7.25 1.81
N CYS A 196 15.59 -6.33 0.92
CA CYS A 196 14.89 -6.13 -0.34
C CYS A 196 15.94 -6.05 -1.46
N PRO A 197 16.32 -7.17 -2.09
CA PRO A 197 17.42 -7.19 -3.06
C PRO A 197 17.17 -6.31 -4.27
N ASP A 198 15.94 -6.35 -4.77
CA ASP A 198 15.50 -5.67 -5.97
C ASP A 198 14.93 -4.30 -5.63
N TRP A 199 15.02 -3.37 -6.59
CA TRP A 199 14.35 -2.07 -6.45
C TRP A 199 12.84 -2.25 -6.45
N ARG A 200 12.21 -1.57 -5.50
CA ARG A 200 10.77 -1.48 -5.35
C ARG A 200 10.34 -0.03 -5.20
N HIS A 201 9.05 0.22 -5.29
CA HIS A 201 8.50 1.55 -5.09
C HIS A 201 7.21 1.53 -4.26
N VAL A 202 6.87 2.68 -3.68
CA VAL A 202 5.59 2.92 -3.00
C VAL A 202 5.01 4.23 -3.54
N GLU A 203 3.76 4.19 -4.00
CA GLU A 203 2.98 5.38 -4.33
C GLU A 203 2.46 6.06 -3.05
N CYS A 204 2.79 7.34 -2.91
CA CYS A 204 2.40 8.19 -1.78
C CYS A 204 1.35 9.21 -2.23
N GLY A 205 0.43 9.57 -1.32
CA GLY A 205 -0.63 10.53 -1.61
C GLY A 205 -0.19 11.99 -1.53
N SER A 206 1.04 12.27 -1.09
CA SER A 206 1.60 13.62 -1.02
C SER A 206 3.12 13.62 -0.90
N HIS A 207 3.75 14.74 -1.25
CA HIS A 207 5.20 14.93 -1.16
C HIS A 207 5.70 14.77 0.29
N ALA A 208 4.98 15.35 1.26
CA ALA A 208 5.34 15.24 2.67
C ALA A 208 5.29 13.79 3.18
N GLU A 209 4.37 12.97 2.65
CA GLU A 209 4.31 11.54 2.93
C GLU A 209 5.49 10.80 2.31
N ALA A 210 5.80 11.06 1.04
CA ALA A 210 6.93 10.47 0.33
C ALA A 210 8.27 10.81 1.02
N GLU A 211 8.50 12.07 1.37
CA GLU A 211 9.69 12.51 2.10
C GLU A 211 9.79 11.81 3.46
N SER A 212 8.70 11.77 4.23
CA SER A 212 8.65 11.11 5.53
C SER A 212 8.97 9.62 5.43
N LEU A 213 8.42 8.93 4.41
CA LEU A 213 8.67 7.53 4.15
C LEU A 213 10.13 7.29 3.73
N ALA A 214 10.68 8.10 2.83
CA ALA A 214 12.07 7.99 2.39
C ALA A 214 13.06 8.21 3.54
N VAL A 215 12.80 9.19 4.42
CA VAL A 215 13.60 9.43 5.64
C VAL A 215 13.52 8.24 6.58
N TRP A 216 12.32 7.68 6.80
CA TRP A 216 12.13 6.52 7.65
C TRP A 216 12.84 5.27 7.10
N LEU A 217 12.74 5.00 5.79
CA LEU A 217 13.44 3.92 5.10
C LEU A 217 14.97 4.05 5.25
N LYS A 218 15.51 5.25 5.04
CA LYS A 218 16.95 5.52 5.23
C LYS A 218 17.40 5.26 6.67
N LYS A 219 16.60 5.64 7.67
CA LYS A 219 16.90 5.35 9.09
C LYS A 219 16.96 3.86 9.38
N LEU A 220 16.18 3.04 8.66
CA LEU A 220 16.23 1.58 8.75
C LEU A 220 17.39 0.95 7.97
N GLY A 221 18.14 1.74 7.20
CA GLY A 221 19.28 1.27 6.39
C GLY A 221 18.97 0.97 4.93
N PHE A 222 17.75 1.24 4.46
CA PHE A 222 17.45 1.14 3.02
C PHE A 222 18.19 2.22 2.21
N GLU A 223 18.53 1.86 0.98
CA GLU A 223 18.76 2.82 -0.09
C GLU A 223 17.38 3.30 -0.55
N ALA A 224 17.05 4.59 -0.39
CA ALA A 224 15.76 5.14 -0.79
C ALA A 224 15.90 6.54 -1.40
N ARG A 225 15.07 6.84 -2.40
CA ARG A 225 14.91 8.18 -3.00
C ARG A 225 13.44 8.42 -3.31
N HIS A 226 12.99 9.66 -3.16
CA HIS A 226 11.72 10.12 -3.71
C HIS A 226 12.04 10.77 -5.05
N GLU A 227 11.29 10.45 -6.10
CA GLU A 227 11.45 11.06 -7.41
C GLU A 227 10.44 12.21 -7.49
N ASP A 228 10.94 13.44 -7.36
CA ASP A 228 10.15 14.63 -7.63
C ASP A 228 10.00 14.71 -9.17
N GLU A 229 8.78 14.76 -9.68
CA GLU A 229 8.47 14.81 -11.13
C GLU A 229 9.05 16.07 -11.83
N GLU A 230 9.71 16.98 -11.10
CA GLU A 230 10.23 18.25 -11.62
C GLU A 230 11.75 18.31 -11.92
N ASP A 231 12.58 17.27 -11.73
CA ASP A 231 13.98 17.32 -12.21
C ASP A 231 14.15 16.73 -13.63
N HIS A 232 13.44 17.34 -14.57
CA HIS A 232 13.81 17.32 -15.98
C HIS A 232 14.63 18.57 -16.33
N SER A 233 15.70 18.82 -15.56
CA SER A 233 16.74 19.74 -16.00
C SER A 233 17.41 19.14 -17.25
N PRO A 234 17.39 19.81 -18.42
CA PRO A 234 18.10 19.30 -19.59
C PRO A 234 19.58 19.22 -19.27
N VAL A 235 20.14 18.02 -19.42
CA VAL A 235 21.58 17.74 -19.28
C VAL A 235 22.34 18.82 -20.06
N PRO A 236 23.18 19.66 -19.43
CA PRO A 236 24.02 20.57 -20.17
C PRO A 236 24.98 19.70 -20.99
N ASN A 237 24.84 19.75 -22.31
CA ASN A 237 25.75 19.14 -23.27
C ASN A 237 27.20 19.56 -22.93
N GLY A 238 27.89 18.68 -22.20
CA GLY A 238 29.28 18.80 -21.83
C GLY A 238 30.15 18.71 -23.08
N ARG A 239 30.37 19.87 -23.68
CA ARG A 239 31.31 20.15 -24.77
C ARG A 239 32.68 19.54 -24.43
N LEU A 240 33.09 18.52 -25.18
CA LEU A 240 34.46 18.04 -25.24
C LEU A 240 35.38 19.24 -25.54
N GLN A 241 36.26 19.58 -24.60
CA GLN A 241 37.40 20.46 -24.87
C GLN A 241 38.54 19.59 -25.41
N PRO A 242 39.16 19.94 -26.55
CA PRO A 242 40.30 19.20 -27.06
C PRO A 242 41.52 19.43 -26.19
N ILE A 243 42.25 18.33 -26.00
CA ILE A 243 43.53 18.20 -25.33
C ILE A 243 44.56 19.14 -25.96
N ARG A 244 45.36 19.80 -25.12
CA ARG A 244 46.67 20.35 -25.49
C ARG A 244 47.72 19.87 -24.50
#